data_AF-A0A960MD62-F1
#
_entry.id   AF-A0A960MD62-F1
#
_cell.length_a   1.000
_cell.length_b   1.000
_cell.length_c   1.000
_cell.angle_alpha   90.00
_cell.angle_beta   90.00
_cell.angle_gamma   90.00
#
_symmetry.space_group_name_H-M   'P 1'
#
loop_
_entity.id
_entity.type
_entity.pdbx_description
1 polymer ?
#
loop_
_entity_poly.entity_id
_entity_poly.type
_entity_poly.pdbx_seq_one_letter_code
_entity_poly.pdbx_strand_id
1 'polypeptide(L)'
;HHVMEVMGDGNAIYVSGTGEGNRIHHNFIHDVAGPNMNAAIRCDDDQHEVTVSHNVIARVNGEGLIWKGRCDIVNNVIFALRSRTDAGGRTEHQRGFFVLSGEPVTGSVVKHNILVSVDPRYPILFENDSPWKRQGRSMPPVTLASAESDRNLYWNPGNPNWAGAFFQVQRSRGAEINSLFADPLLRDPKGNDFSFPESSPAAALGIDLSGVGPQSATTRH
;
A
#
# COMPACT_ATOMS: atom_id res chain seq x y z
N HIS A 1 -21.34 -15.58 28.75
CA HIS A 1 -20.18 -16.06 27.98
C HIS A 1 -19.72 -14.90 27.13
N HIS A 2 -18.42 -14.62 27.10
CA HIS A 2 -17.87 -13.57 26.27
C HIS A 2 -17.26 -14.21 25.02
N VAL A 3 -17.67 -13.74 23.84
CA VAL A 3 -17.23 -14.23 22.53
C VAL A 3 -16.92 -13.02 21.65
N MET A 4 -15.91 -13.11 20.77
CA MET A 4 -15.50 -12.05 19.82
C MET A 4 -15.05 -10.72 20.47
N GLU A 5 -14.38 -10.77 21.62
CA GLU A 5 -13.91 -9.57 22.33
C GLU A 5 -12.79 -8.81 21.57
N VAL A 6 -12.13 -9.49 20.63
CA VAL A 6 -11.00 -8.95 19.86
C VAL A 6 -11.13 -9.37 18.40
N MET A 7 -11.07 -8.39 17.49
CA MET A 7 -10.99 -8.61 16.04
C MET A 7 -9.55 -9.03 15.68
N GLY A 8 -9.38 -10.18 15.00
CA GLY A 8 -8.06 -10.72 14.65
C GLY A 8 -7.56 -10.37 13.25
N ASP A 9 -8.42 -9.84 12.39
CA ASP A 9 -8.09 -9.47 11.01
C ASP A 9 -8.75 -8.13 10.62
N GLY A 10 -8.36 -7.06 11.32
CA GLY A 10 -8.95 -5.74 11.12
C GLY A 10 -8.51 -5.10 9.82
N ASN A 11 -9.46 -4.58 9.03
CA ASN A 11 -9.16 -3.83 7.81
C ASN A 11 -10.09 -2.61 7.72
N ALA A 12 -9.65 -1.50 7.15
CA ALA A 12 -10.52 -0.33 6.99
C ALA A 12 -11.45 -0.50 5.78
N ILE A 13 -10.91 -1.05 4.68
CA ILE A 13 -11.70 -1.49 3.53
C ILE A 13 -11.29 -2.92 3.20
N TYR A 14 -12.27 -3.81 3.12
CA TYR A 14 -12.09 -5.23 2.83
C TYR A 14 -13.00 -5.64 1.68
N VAL A 15 -12.41 -6.13 0.59
CA VAL A 15 -13.13 -6.63 -0.59
C VAL A 15 -12.73 -8.08 -0.82
N SER A 16 -13.70 -8.99 -0.77
CA SER A 16 -13.46 -10.44 -0.88
C SER A 16 -14.56 -11.10 -1.72
N GLY A 17 -14.15 -11.81 -2.78
CA GLY A 17 -15.03 -12.64 -3.61
C GLY A 17 -16.20 -11.90 -4.29
N THR A 18 -16.04 -10.60 -4.59
CA THR A 18 -17.15 -9.73 -5.05
C THR A 18 -17.25 -9.57 -6.58
N GLY A 19 -16.50 -10.36 -7.36
CA GLY A 19 -16.45 -10.25 -8.83
C GLY A 19 -15.56 -9.11 -9.34
N GLU A 20 -15.60 -8.86 -10.65
CA GLU A 20 -14.75 -7.88 -11.34
C GLU A 20 -15.24 -6.42 -11.22
N GLY A 21 -14.37 -5.46 -11.50
CA GLY A 21 -14.75 -4.05 -11.72
C GLY A 21 -14.97 -3.22 -10.44
N ASN A 22 -14.63 -3.78 -9.28
CA ASN A 22 -14.70 -3.08 -8.00
C ASN A 22 -13.69 -1.91 -7.96
N ARG A 23 -14.08 -0.79 -7.35
CA ARG A 23 -13.24 0.41 -7.28
C ARG A 23 -13.17 0.94 -5.86
N ILE A 24 -11.97 0.99 -5.32
CA ILE A 24 -11.68 1.63 -4.03
C ILE A 24 -10.94 2.92 -4.37
N HIS A 25 -11.65 4.05 -4.35
CA HIS A 25 -11.05 5.30 -4.78
C HIS A 25 -11.45 6.51 -3.96
N HIS A 26 -10.52 7.47 -3.86
CA HIS A 26 -10.77 8.77 -3.22
C HIS A 26 -11.16 8.63 -1.74
N ASN A 27 -10.60 7.63 -1.03
CA ASN A 27 -10.80 7.44 0.40
C ASN A 27 -9.67 8.06 1.20
N PHE A 28 -9.95 8.47 2.44
CA PHE A 28 -8.93 8.86 3.42
C PHE A 28 -9.07 7.99 4.66
N ILE A 29 -8.12 7.07 4.80
CA ILE A 29 -8.04 6.11 5.89
C ILE A 29 -6.93 6.61 6.81
N HIS A 30 -7.28 7.04 8.02
CA HIS A 30 -6.29 7.66 8.88
C HIS A 30 -6.45 7.36 10.37
N ASP A 31 -5.33 7.48 11.08
CA ASP A 31 -5.26 7.44 12.54
C ASP A 31 -5.83 6.16 13.18
N VAL A 32 -5.79 5.04 12.47
CA VAL A 32 -6.23 3.74 12.98
C VAL A 32 -5.18 3.16 13.93
N ALA A 33 -5.47 3.16 15.24
CA ALA A 33 -4.54 2.83 16.31
C ALA A 33 -4.67 1.39 16.87
N GLY A 34 -5.08 0.42 16.04
CA GLY A 34 -5.45 -0.93 16.49
C GLY A 34 -4.27 -1.92 16.47
N PRO A 35 -4.04 -2.72 17.54
CA PRO A 35 -2.96 -3.70 17.57
C PRO A 35 -3.18 -4.87 16.60
N ASN A 36 -4.43 -5.20 16.30
CA ASN A 36 -4.82 -6.26 15.36
C ASN A 36 -5.30 -5.74 14.01
N MET A 37 -4.98 -4.48 13.69
CA MET A 37 -5.17 -3.96 12.35
C MET A 37 -4.20 -4.70 11.42
N ASN A 38 -4.75 -5.36 10.41
CA ASN A 38 -3.98 -6.10 9.42
C ASN A 38 -3.56 -5.19 8.29
N ALA A 39 -4.49 -4.65 7.49
CA ALA A 39 -4.18 -3.69 6.44
C ALA A 39 -5.20 -2.56 6.33
N ALA A 40 -4.77 -1.39 5.84
CA ALA A 40 -5.69 -0.31 5.54
C ALA A 40 -6.71 -0.73 4.46
N ILE A 41 -6.22 -1.29 3.35
CA ILE A 41 -7.06 -1.83 2.27
C ILE A 41 -6.62 -3.26 1.98
N ARG A 42 -7.58 -4.18 1.90
CA ARG A 42 -7.32 -5.57 1.56
C ARG A 42 -8.29 -6.09 0.51
N CYS A 43 -7.72 -6.64 -0.57
CA CYS A 43 -8.42 -7.43 -1.59
C CYS A 43 -8.06 -8.90 -1.36
N ASP A 44 -9.04 -9.75 -1.03
CA ASP A 44 -8.80 -11.11 -0.52
C ASP A 44 -9.67 -12.18 -1.17
N ASP A 45 -9.42 -13.45 -0.82
CA ASP A 45 -10.02 -14.64 -1.42
C ASP A 45 -9.88 -14.62 -2.94
N ASP A 46 -10.92 -15.00 -3.68
CA ASP A 46 -10.91 -15.00 -5.15
C ASP A 46 -11.20 -13.60 -5.73
N GLN A 47 -10.65 -12.56 -5.11
CA GLN A 47 -10.82 -11.18 -5.57
C GLN A 47 -9.77 -10.83 -6.62
N HIS A 48 -10.25 -10.21 -7.70
CA HIS A 48 -9.47 -9.78 -8.85
C HIS A 48 -10.16 -8.57 -9.50
N GLU A 49 -9.44 -7.90 -10.39
CA GLU A 49 -9.88 -6.75 -11.18
C GLU A 49 -10.47 -5.62 -10.34
N VAL A 50 -9.84 -5.40 -9.18
CA VAL A 50 -10.09 -4.22 -8.33
C VAL A 50 -9.16 -3.10 -8.76
N THR A 51 -9.69 -1.89 -8.91
CA THR A 51 -8.88 -0.69 -9.02
C THR A 51 -8.85 0.04 -7.68
N VAL A 52 -7.68 0.08 -7.06
CA VAL A 52 -7.40 0.87 -5.86
C VAL A 52 -6.66 2.12 -6.28
N SER A 53 -7.36 3.26 -6.29
CA SER A 53 -6.77 4.48 -6.81
C SER A 53 -7.09 5.75 -6.04
N HIS A 54 -6.14 6.68 -6.01
CA HIS A 54 -6.36 8.01 -5.44
C HIS A 54 -6.77 8.00 -3.96
N ASN A 55 -6.34 6.99 -3.20
CA ASN A 55 -6.60 6.92 -1.76
C ASN A 55 -5.43 7.52 -0.98
N VAL A 56 -5.74 8.04 0.21
CA VAL A 56 -4.76 8.43 1.23
C VAL A 56 -4.88 7.46 2.40
N ILE A 57 -3.78 6.82 2.76
CA ILE A 57 -3.62 6.01 3.96
C ILE A 57 -2.60 6.71 4.85
N ALA A 58 -3.00 7.21 6.03
CA ALA A 58 -2.12 8.02 6.87
C ALA A 58 -2.13 7.58 8.33
N ARG A 59 -0.96 7.28 8.91
CA ARG A 59 -0.84 6.97 10.34
C ARG A 59 -1.73 5.79 10.73
N VAL A 60 -1.65 4.70 9.97
CA VAL A 60 -2.42 3.48 10.22
C VAL A 60 -1.50 2.43 10.82
N ASN A 61 -1.91 1.79 11.92
CA ASN A 61 -1.27 0.57 12.38
C ASN A 61 -1.51 -0.54 11.36
N GLY A 62 -0.51 -1.37 11.10
CA GLY A 62 -0.65 -2.49 10.20
C GLY A 62 0.00 -2.23 8.85
N GLU A 63 -0.46 -2.98 7.87
CA GLU A 63 0.03 -2.99 6.50
C GLU A 63 -0.74 -1.94 5.67
N GLY A 64 -0.14 -1.51 4.56
CA GLY A 64 -0.79 -0.54 3.67
C GLY A 64 -1.88 -1.21 2.85
N LEU A 65 -1.43 -2.00 1.88
CA LEU A 65 -2.27 -2.70 0.91
C LEU A 65 -1.92 -4.17 0.88
N ILE A 66 -2.92 -5.02 1.11
CA ILE A 66 -2.85 -6.45 0.80
C ILE A 66 -3.70 -6.69 -0.44
N TRP A 67 -3.17 -7.38 -1.42
CA TRP A 67 -3.98 -7.88 -2.51
C TRP A 67 -3.53 -9.24 -2.99
N LYS A 68 -4.47 -9.93 -3.62
CA LYS A 68 -4.29 -11.19 -4.30
C LYS A 68 -4.84 -11.06 -5.70
N GLY A 69 -4.30 -11.83 -6.64
CA GLY A 69 -4.75 -11.77 -8.02
C GLY A 69 -4.43 -10.44 -8.70
N ARG A 70 -4.96 -10.26 -9.91
CA ARG A 70 -4.78 -9.06 -10.72
C ARG A 70 -5.55 -7.88 -10.13
N CYS A 71 -4.88 -6.82 -9.67
CA CYS A 71 -5.50 -5.58 -9.18
C CYS A 71 -4.66 -4.37 -9.59
N ASP A 72 -5.28 -3.24 -9.91
CA ASP A 72 -4.57 -2.01 -10.24
C ASP A 72 -4.43 -1.12 -9.01
N ILE A 73 -3.20 -0.78 -8.65
CA ILE A 73 -2.83 0.02 -7.49
C ILE A 73 -2.15 1.30 -8.00
N VAL A 74 -2.91 2.38 -8.13
CA VAL A 74 -2.43 3.59 -8.83
C VAL A 74 -2.72 4.90 -8.10
N ASN A 75 -1.79 5.84 -8.11
CA ASN A 75 -1.98 7.19 -7.54
C ASN A 75 -2.39 7.20 -6.04
N ASN A 76 -1.97 6.21 -5.24
CA ASN A 76 -2.26 6.22 -3.80
C ASN A 76 -1.12 6.87 -3.01
N VAL A 77 -1.47 7.52 -1.90
CA VAL A 77 -0.50 8.00 -0.90
C VAL A 77 -0.60 7.13 0.34
N ILE A 78 0.51 6.53 0.74
CA ILE A 78 0.63 5.81 2.02
C ILE A 78 1.69 6.50 2.85
N PHE A 79 1.29 7.05 3.97
CA PHE A 79 2.12 7.86 4.84
C PHE A 79 2.12 7.31 6.26
N ALA A 80 3.31 7.05 6.79
CA ALA A 80 3.55 6.73 8.20
C ALA A 80 2.76 5.53 8.73
N LEU A 81 2.89 4.34 8.10
CA LEU A 81 2.43 3.10 8.73
C LEU A 81 3.09 2.92 10.11
N ARG A 82 2.31 2.48 11.10
CA ARG A 82 2.70 2.45 12.51
C ARG A 82 2.98 1.02 12.97
N SER A 83 4.15 0.79 13.56
CA SER A 83 4.56 -0.51 14.13
C SER A 83 4.11 -0.67 15.58
N ARG A 84 3.59 0.40 16.17
CA ARG A 84 3.09 0.49 17.54
C ARG A 84 1.82 1.31 17.62
N THR A 85 0.92 0.90 18.49
CA THR A 85 -0.27 1.66 18.89
C THR A 85 0.13 2.88 19.73
N ASP A 86 -0.81 3.79 19.98
CA ASP A 86 -0.57 4.98 20.81
C ASP A 86 -0.26 4.63 22.27
N ALA A 87 -0.76 3.48 22.75
CA ALA A 87 -0.41 2.92 24.05
C ALA A 87 0.96 2.21 24.08
N GLY A 88 1.70 2.22 22.97
CA GLY A 88 3.04 1.62 22.85
C GLY A 88 3.06 0.12 22.55
N GLY A 89 1.90 -0.55 22.54
CA GLY A 89 1.76 -1.96 22.17
C GLY A 89 2.14 -2.22 20.71
N ARG A 90 2.78 -3.36 20.43
CA ARG A 90 3.18 -3.74 19.07
C ARG A 90 1.94 -4.02 18.21
N THR A 91 1.99 -3.66 16.93
CA THR A 91 1.00 -4.13 15.96
C THR A 91 1.34 -5.55 15.50
N GLU A 92 0.37 -6.43 15.35
CA GLU A 92 0.61 -7.82 14.96
C GLU A 92 1.10 -7.96 13.51
N HIS A 93 0.49 -7.19 12.59
CA HIS A 93 0.77 -7.23 11.16
C HIS A 93 1.67 -6.07 10.76
N GLN A 94 2.83 -6.34 10.16
CA GLN A 94 3.83 -5.32 9.78
C GLN A 94 4.66 -5.75 8.57
N ARG A 95 4.08 -6.57 7.67
CA ARG A 95 4.84 -7.17 6.56
C ARG A 95 5.29 -6.14 5.51
N GLY A 96 4.56 -5.04 5.35
CA GLY A 96 5.03 -3.89 4.58
C GLY A 96 3.93 -2.92 4.13
N PHE A 97 4.32 -1.95 3.31
CA PHE A 97 3.39 -1.06 2.62
C PHE A 97 2.59 -1.83 1.57
N PHE A 98 3.24 -2.71 0.83
CA PHE A 98 2.64 -3.63 -0.12
C PHE A 98 2.83 -5.07 0.35
N VAL A 99 1.77 -5.86 0.28
CA VAL A 99 1.79 -7.25 0.71
C VAL A 99 1.11 -8.12 -0.34
N LEU A 100 1.93 -8.91 -1.03
CA LEU A 100 1.49 -9.86 -2.03
C LEU A 100 1.38 -11.23 -1.37
N SER A 101 0.17 -11.71 -1.18
CA SER A 101 -0.07 -13.00 -0.52
C SER A 101 -1.08 -13.82 -1.29
N GLY A 102 -0.87 -15.12 -1.44
CA GLY A 102 -1.85 -15.98 -2.14
C GLY A 102 -1.63 -16.06 -3.64
N GLU A 103 -2.57 -15.53 -4.43
CA GLU A 103 -2.65 -15.68 -5.88
C GLU A 103 -1.66 -14.73 -6.62
N PRO A 104 -1.08 -15.16 -7.77
CA PRO A 104 -0.21 -14.31 -8.58
C PRO A 104 -0.86 -12.99 -9.00
N VAL A 105 -0.07 -11.92 -9.01
CA VAL A 105 -0.53 -10.56 -9.33
C VAL A 105 -0.26 -10.16 -10.79
N THR A 106 0.01 -11.13 -11.66
CA THR A 106 0.31 -10.91 -13.08
C THR A 106 -0.78 -10.10 -13.77
N GLY A 107 -0.38 -9.09 -14.55
CA GLY A 107 -1.30 -8.19 -15.27
C GLY A 107 -1.89 -7.06 -14.43
N SER A 108 -1.48 -6.95 -13.16
CA SER A 108 -1.73 -5.77 -12.32
C SER A 108 -0.91 -4.58 -12.80
N VAL A 109 -1.43 -3.36 -12.63
CA VAL A 109 -0.67 -2.12 -12.75
C VAL A 109 -0.37 -1.56 -11.36
N VAL A 110 0.90 -1.35 -11.02
CA VAL A 110 1.31 -0.78 -9.74
C VAL A 110 2.19 0.44 -10.00
N LYS A 111 1.56 1.59 -10.23
CA LYS A 111 2.27 2.80 -10.71
C LYS A 111 1.86 4.04 -9.95
N HIS A 112 2.76 5.01 -9.91
CA HIS A 112 2.48 6.36 -9.42
C HIS A 112 2.02 6.44 -7.96
N ASN A 113 2.36 5.46 -7.12
CA ASN A 113 2.07 5.52 -5.69
C ASN A 113 3.18 6.28 -4.95
N ILE A 114 2.83 6.96 -3.87
CA ILE A 114 3.77 7.61 -2.95
C ILE A 114 3.78 6.86 -1.62
N LEU A 115 4.95 6.33 -1.24
CA LEU A 115 5.15 5.56 -0.02
C LEU A 115 6.15 6.29 0.88
N VAL A 116 5.66 6.85 1.98
CA VAL A 116 6.47 7.58 2.94
C VAL A 116 6.49 6.85 4.27
N SER A 117 7.64 6.31 4.66
CA SER A 117 7.83 5.74 5.99
C SER A 117 8.49 6.75 6.92
N VAL A 118 7.98 6.84 8.15
CA VAL A 118 8.60 7.60 9.25
C VAL A 118 9.26 6.67 10.28
N ASP A 119 9.07 5.35 10.15
CA ASP A 119 9.82 4.33 10.88
C ASP A 119 10.99 3.87 9.97
N PRO A 120 12.26 3.99 10.43
CA PRO A 120 13.43 3.68 9.60
C PRO A 120 13.52 2.21 9.17
N ARG A 121 12.73 1.32 9.78
CA ARG A 121 12.77 -0.13 9.55
C ARG A 121 11.47 -0.71 9.00
N TYR A 122 10.44 0.10 8.75
CA TYR A 122 9.18 -0.42 8.22
C TYR A 122 9.42 -1.06 6.84
N PRO A 123 9.00 -2.30 6.58
CA PRO A 123 9.27 -2.93 5.28
C PRO A 123 8.48 -2.26 4.15
N ILE A 124 9.05 -2.19 2.95
CA ILE A 124 8.34 -1.70 1.77
C ILE A 124 7.38 -2.78 1.24
N LEU A 125 7.90 -3.98 1.03
CA LEU A 125 7.24 -5.05 0.30
C LEU A 125 7.35 -6.37 1.05
N PHE A 126 6.25 -7.10 1.10
CA PHE A 126 6.25 -8.54 1.32
C PHE A 126 5.81 -9.26 0.06
N GLU A 127 6.62 -10.21 -0.39
CA GLU A 127 6.36 -11.04 -1.54
C GLU A 127 6.98 -12.43 -1.33
N ASN A 128 6.56 -13.42 -2.11
CA ASN A 128 7.15 -14.76 -2.11
C ASN A 128 7.87 -14.95 -3.44
N ASP A 129 9.19 -14.79 -3.47
CA ASP A 129 9.98 -14.94 -4.70
C ASP A 129 10.35 -16.40 -5.03
N SER A 130 9.90 -17.33 -4.19
CA SER A 130 10.10 -18.77 -4.33
C SER A 130 8.76 -19.51 -4.13
N PRO A 131 8.61 -20.73 -4.69
CA PRO A 131 7.43 -21.55 -4.43
C PRO A 131 7.24 -21.80 -2.93
N TRP A 132 5.99 -21.80 -2.48
CA TRP A 132 5.64 -21.96 -1.07
C TRP A 132 4.46 -22.92 -0.90
N LYS A 133 4.07 -23.22 0.35
CA LYS A 133 2.95 -24.13 0.65
C LYS A 133 1.83 -23.40 1.38
N ARG A 134 0.60 -23.53 0.87
CA ARG A 134 -0.64 -23.09 1.53
C ARG A 134 -1.51 -24.32 1.78
N GLN A 135 -1.72 -24.69 3.04
CA GLN A 135 -2.55 -25.86 3.41
C GLN A 135 -2.15 -27.14 2.63
N GLY A 136 -0.85 -27.38 2.48
CA GLY A 136 -0.31 -28.54 1.76
C GLY A 136 -0.26 -28.40 0.23
N ARG A 137 -0.97 -27.42 -0.37
CA ARG A 137 -0.91 -27.11 -1.80
C ARG A 137 0.35 -26.31 -2.12
N SER A 138 1.05 -26.69 -3.19
CA SER A 138 2.15 -25.90 -3.74
C SER A 138 1.60 -24.65 -4.43
N MET A 139 2.17 -23.50 -4.06
CA MET A 139 1.84 -22.20 -4.61
C MET A 139 3.04 -21.67 -5.41
N PRO A 140 2.82 -21.03 -6.55
CA PRO A 140 3.89 -20.39 -7.30
C PRO A 140 4.44 -19.17 -6.54
N PRO A 141 5.62 -18.66 -6.93
CA PRO A 141 6.07 -17.34 -6.52
C PRO A 141 5.03 -16.28 -6.83
N VAL A 142 4.92 -15.29 -5.96
CA VAL A 142 4.12 -14.08 -6.13
C VAL A 142 5.07 -12.92 -5.91
N THR A 143 5.42 -12.22 -7.00
CA THR A 143 6.39 -11.14 -6.96
C THR A 143 5.81 -9.87 -7.55
N LEU A 144 6.22 -8.72 -7.04
CA LEU A 144 5.81 -7.41 -7.56
C LEU A 144 6.28 -7.24 -9.01
N ALA A 145 7.38 -7.89 -9.38
CA ALA A 145 7.91 -7.87 -10.74
C ALA A 145 7.04 -8.61 -11.78
N SER A 146 6.05 -9.41 -11.34
CA SER A 146 5.04 -9.97 -12.24
C SER A 146 3.94 -8.97 -12.64
N ALA A 147 3.82 -7.87 -11.90
CA ALA A 147 2.97 -6.73 -12.25
C ALA A 147 3.74 -5.72 -13.10
N GLU A 148 3.02 -4.81 -13.76
CA GLU A 148 3.60 -3.60 -14.34
C GLU A 148 3.89 -2.58 -13.22
N SER A 149 4.90 -2.87 -12.40
CA SER A 149 5.30 -2.03 -11.27
C SER A 149 6.40 -1.06 -11.69
N ASP A 150 6.10 0.24 -11.75
CA ASP A 150 7.07 1.27 -12.13
C ASP A 150 6.61 2.69 -11.73
N ARG A 151 7.54 3.65 -11.74
CA ARG A 151 7.26 5.07 -11.49
C ARG A 151 6.55 5.34 -10.16
N ASN A 152 6.88 4.57 -9.13
CA ASN A 152 6.46 4.81 -7.76
C ASN A 152 7.51 5.68 -7.04
N LEU A 153 7.08 6.42 -6.02
CA LEU A 153 7.93 7.29 -5.22
C LEU A 153 8.03 6.77 -3.79
N TYR A 154 9.25 6.55 -3.31
CA TYR A 154 9.53 6.03 -1.99
C TYR A 154 10.32 7.05 -1.19
N TRP A 155 9.98 7.26 0.08
CA TRP A 155 10.72 8.17 0.94
C TRP A 155 10.79 7.69 2.38
N ASN A 156 11.96 7.88 2.98
CA ASN A 156 12.16 7.73 4.41
C ASN A 156 13.20 8.74 4.88
N PRO A 157 12.80 9.83 5.56
CA PRO A 157 13.74 10.86 6.00
C PRO A 157 14.69 10.36 7.10
N GLY A 158 14.35 9.26 7.79
CA GLY A 158 15.17 8.64 8.83
C GLY A 158 16.10 7.54 8.34
N ASN A 159 15.99 7.13 7.07
CA ASN A 159 16.82 6.07 6.48
C ASN A 159 17.06 6.30 4.98
N PRO A 160 18.21 6.90 4.59
CA PRO A 160 18.52 7.18 3.18
C PRO A 160 18.74 5.91 2.33
N ASN A 161 18.88 4.75 2.96
CA ASN A 161 19.07 3.47 2.27
C ASN A 161 17.81 2.60 2.27
N TRP A 162 16.66 3.15 2.70
CA TRP A 162 15.43 2.38 2.92
C TRP A 162 14.98 1.58 1.69
N ALA A 163 15.06 2.17 0.50
CA ALA A 163 14.67 1.54 -0.76
C ALA A 163 15.84 0.85 -1.49
N GLY A 164 17.08 0.88 -0.97
CA GLY A 164 18.27 0.46 -1.71
C GLY A 164 18.25 -1.01 -2.14
N ALA A 165 18.08 -1.92 -1.19
CA ALA A 165 17.99 -3.36 -1.47
C ALA A 165 16.72 -3.71 -2.26
N PHE A 166 15.60 -3.05 -1.93
CA PHE A 166 14.34 -3.20 -2.65
C PHE A 166 14.51 -2.88 -4.15
N PHE A 167 15.07 -1.71 -4.49
CA PHE A 167 15.33 -1.33 -5.86
C PHE A 167 16.32 -2.25 -6.55
N GLN A 168 17.39 -2.68 -5.87
CA GLN A 168 18.34 -3.62 -6.47
C GLN A 168 17.63 -4.90 -6.93
N VAL A 169 16.81 -5.49 -6.06
CA VAL A 169 16.05 -6.71 -6.37
C VAL A 169 15.02 -6.45 -7.47
N GLN A 170 14.15 -5.46 -7.32
CA GLN A 170 13.07 -5.22 -8.29
C GLN A 170 13.62 -4.85 -9.67
N ARG A 171 14.65 -3.99 -9.74
CA ARG A 171 15.25 -3.57 -11.01
C ARG A 171 15.96 -4.72 -11.72
N SER A 172 16.63 -5.61 -10.98
CA SER A 172 17.20 -6.84 -11.56
C SER A 172 16.15 -7.76 -12.18
N ARG A 173 14.89 -7.64 -11.75
CA ARG A 173 13.73 -8.39 -12.26
C ARG A 173 12.91 -7.61 -13.29
N GLY A 174 13.37 -6.43 -13.70
CA GLY A 174 12.72 -5.59 -14.72
C GLY A 174 11.60 -4.69 -14.21
N ALA A 175 11.42 -4.56 -12.90
CA ALA A 175 10.41 -3.70 -12.27
C ALA A 175 11.05 -2.50 -11.55
N GLU A 176 10.26 -1.47 -11.25
CA GLU A 176 10.70 -0.28 -10.48
C GLU A 176 11.91 0.44 -11.12
N ILE A 177 12.02 0.35 -12.46
CA ILE A 177 13.15 0.89 -13.23
C ILE A 177 13.21 2.41 -13.13
N ASN A 178 12.06 3.07 -13.28
CA ASN A 178 11.90 4.51 -13.26
C ASN A 178 11.36 5.03 -11.92
N SER A 179 11.14 4.16 -10.94
CA SER A 179 10.78 4.56 -9.58
C SER A 179 11.92 5.29 -8.88
N LEU A 180 11.55 6.23 -8.00
CA LEU A 180 12.50 7.12 -7.34
C LEU A 180 12.47 6.95 -5.82
N PHE A 181 13.64 7.13 -5.21
CA PHE A 181 13.77 7.36 -3.77
C PHE A 181 14.11 8.83 -3.55
N ALA A 182 13.13 9.64 -3.18
CA ALA A 182 13.28 11.09 -3.02
C ALA A 182 12.14 11.66 -2.17
N ASP A 183 12.37 12.83 -1.55
CA ASP A 183 11.35 13.53 -0.79
C ASP A 183 10.18 13.96 -1.71
N PRO A 184 8.94 13.53 -1.47
CA PRO A 184 7.77 13.94 -2.24
C PRO A 184 7.39 15.41 -2.06
N LEU A 185 7.99 16.14 -1.11
CA LEU A 185 7.66 17.53 -0.79
C LEU A 185 6.17 17.71 -0.46
N LEU A 186 5.59 16.73 0.26
CA LEU A 186 4.22 16.83 0.77
C LEU A 186 4.10 18.06 1.68
N ARG A 187 3.08 18.90 1.45
CA ARG A 187 2.97 20.23 2.05
C ARG A 187 2.84 20.21 3.57
N ASP A 188 1.88 19.44 4.09
CA ASP A 188 1.70 19.23 5.53
C ASP A 188 1.04 17.87 5.82
N PRO A 189 1.75 16.75 5.63
CA PRO A 189 1.17 15.41 5.80
C PRO A 189 0.79 15.10 7.26
N LYS A 190 1.27 15.88 8.24
CA LYS A 190 0.85 15.77 9.64
C LYS A 190 -0.50 16.47 9.86
N GLY A 191 -0.72 17.60 9.20
CA GLY A 191 -2.00 18.31 9.12
C GLY A 191 -2.98 17.77 8.08
N ASN A 192 -2.70 16.60 7.48
CA ASN A 192 -3.50 15.94 6.44
C ASN A 192 -3.54 16.64 5.07
N ASP A 193 -2.57 17.50 4.79
CA ASP A 193 -2.33 18.05 3.46
C ASP A 193 -1.25 17.24 2.74
N PHE A 194 -1.70 16.34 1.86
CA PHE A 194 -0.85 15.49 1.03
C PHE A 194 -0.60 16.07 -0.37
N SER A 195 -0.97 17.34 -0.61
CA SER A 195 -0.60 18.02 -1.84
C SER A 195 0.92 18.21 -1.92
N PHE A 196 1.43 18.36 -3.14
CA PHE A 196 2.83 18.66 -3.40
C PHE A 196 2.95 19.75 -4.49
N PRO A 197 4.06 20.50 -4.54
CA PRO A 197 4.30 21.46 -5.62
C PRO A 197 4.71 20.78 -6.93
N GLU A 198 4.60 21.48 -8.06
CA GLU A 198 5.07 20.99 -9.37
C GLU A 198 6.57 20.64 -9.40
N SER A 199 7.36 21.21 -8.50
CA SER A 199 8.78 20.89 -8.33
C SER A 199 9.02 19.55 -7.62
N SER A 200 7.98 18.85 -7.17
CA SER A 200 8.09 17.56 -6.51
C SER A 200 8.58 16.47 -7.48
N PRO A 201 9.44 15.53 -7.02
CA PRO A 201 9.73 14.31 -7.77
C PRO A 201 8.48 13.50 -8.15
N ALA A 202 7.39 13.63 -7.38
CA ALA A 202 6.12 13.00 -7.70
C ALA A 202 5.55 13.52 -9.03
N ALA A 203 5.63 14.84 -9.27
CA ALA A 203 5.19 15.45 -10.52
C ALA A 203 6.03 14.97 -11.71
N ALA A 204 7.35 14.83 -11.53
CA ALA A 204 8.24 14.31 -12.57
C ALA A 204 7.94 12.85 -12.96
N LEU A 205 7.39 12.06 -12.02
CA LEU A 205 6.93 10.70 -12.26
C LEU A 205 5.55 10.62 -12.92
N GLY A 206 4.85 11.75 -13.06
CA GLY A 206 3.48 11.81 -13.56
C GLY A 206 2.44 11.36 -12.52
N ILE A 207 2.79 11.41 -11.23
CA ILE A 207 1.83 11.15 -10.16
C ILE A 207 0.82 12.30 -10.14
N ASP A 208 -0.45 11.95 -10.28
CA ASP A 208 -1.55 12.89 -10.18
C ASP A 208 -2.29 12.67 -8.86
N LEU A 209 -2.21 13.66 -7.97
CA LEU A 209 -3.00 13.67 -6.74
C LEU A 209 -4.27 14.53 -6.84
N SER A 210 -4.64 14.99 -8.04
CA SER A 210 -5.97 15.55 -8.26
C SER A 210 -7.01 14.50 -7.87
N GLY A 211 -8.00 14.89 -7.08
CA GLY A 211 -8.98 13.94 -6.60
C GLY A 211 -8.55 13.06 -5.42
N VAL A 212 -7.31 13.11 -4.93
CA VAL A 212 -6.84 12.15 -3.92
C VAL A 212 -7.44 12.39 -2.53
N GLY A 213 -7.89 11.30 -1.90
CA GLY A 213 -8.67 11.38 -0.66
C GLY A 213 -10.12 11.81 -0.89
N PRO A 214 -10.92 11.95 0.17
CA PRO A 214 -12.34 12.25 0.09
C PRO A 214 -12.52 13.63 -0.53
N GLN A 215 -13.22 13.64 -1.65
CA GLN A 215 -13.63 14.87 -2.30
C GLN A 215 -14.78 15.49 -1.50
N SER A 216 -14.77 16.82 -1.32
CA SER A 216 -16.00 17.51 -0.96
C SER A 216 -17.05 17.19 -2.02
N ALA A 217 -18.26 16.81 -1.60
CA ALA A 217 -19.34 16.51 -2.52
C ALA A 217 -19.58 17.72 -3.43
N THR A 218 -19.08 17.64 -4.66
CA THR A 218 -19.52 18.55 -5.71
C THR A 218 -20.94 18.13 -6.00
N THR A 219 -21.90 19.01 -5.70
CA THR A 219 -23.30 18.83 -6.08
C THR A 219 -23.33 18.52 -7.57
N ARG A 220 -23.50 17.24 -7.92
CA ARG A 220 -23.77 16.86 -9.31
C ARG A 220 -25.20 17.31 -9.56
N HIS A 221 -25.34 18.40 -10.33
CA HIS A 221 -26.59 18.80 -10.95
C HIS A 221 -26.94 17.84 -12.09
#